data_AF-A0ABD0LX21-F1
#
_entry.id   AF-A0ABD0LX21-F1
#
_cell.length_a   1.000
_cell.length_b   1.000
_cell.length_c   1.000
_cell.angle_alpha   90.00
_cell.angle_beta   90.00
_cell.angle_gamma   90.00
#
_symmetry.space_group_name_H-M   'P 1'
#
loop_
_entity.id
_entity.type
_entity.pdbx_description
1 polymer ?
#
loop_
_entity_poly.entity_id
_entity_poly.type
_entity_poly.pdbx_seq_one_letter_code
_entity_poly.pdbx_strand_id
1 'polypeptide(L)'
;GSQLNVDCVDKGMEQVGSDRDPVTGLSEEDRTAIRDSWTLVNKDAQGNGVAFMLRFFEEYPDNQEFFTEFRDLSPDELRENQGLQQHAMRVMRALTCIVESIDDAHVLISVLHKTVDSHLTRGIRVAQFTELFDVFARFIADGLGDQFTPAMATAWQTAAAAILTVVEARVQEQLIATSSEASTADILTTSSRRHRDAHVDLSMNFSSNWVIALVSKGRPGVEGLRKTNTVNKEKRKKKEKLRKNKKAELESRNREERLRTFDIDSSTCELAPLPPSGKRCTHGHSFSAIDVRLTSEEGIQLLHVDVYVL
;
A
#
# COMPACT_ATOMS: atom_id res chain seq x y z
N GLY A 1 47.42 19.14 63.02
CA GLY A 1 46.51 18.21 62.34
C GLY A 1 45.33 19.01 61.84
N SER A 2 45.40 19.43 60.60
CA SER A 2 44.39 20.26 59.93
C SER A 2 44.07 19.57 58.61
N GLN A 3 43.00 18.77 58.61
CA GLN A 3 42.49 18.11 57.41
C GLN A 3 41.52 19.10 56.74
N LEU A 4 41.97 19.74 55.67
CA LEU A 4 41.08 20.40 54.72
C LEU A 4 40.58 19.32 53.76
N ASN A 5 39.26 19.09 53.73
CA ASN A 5 38.63 18.25 52.71
C ASN A 5 38.57 19.07 51.42
N VAL A 6 39.31 18.63 50.41
CA VAL A 6 39.25 19.13 49.04
C VAL A 6 38.42 18.12 48.26
N ASP A 7 37.11 18.32 48.24
CA ASP A 7 36.24 17.51 47.40
C ASP A 7 36.27 18.10 45.98
N CYS A 8 37.03 17.42 45.12
CA CYS A 8 37.11 17.69 43.69
C CYS A 8 35.74 17.51 43.03
N VAL A 9 35.27 18.58 42.38
CA VAL A 9 34.24 18.53 41.36
C VAL A 9 34.83 17.83 40.14
N ASP A 10 34.65 16.52 40.05
CA ASP A 10 34.90 15.79 38.80
C ASP A 10 33.57 15.73 38.04
N LYS A 11 33.30 16.78 37.28
CA LYS A 11 32.25 16.78 36.26
C LYS A 11 32.70 15.82 35.16
N GLY A 12 32.23 14.58 35.25
CA GLY A 12 32.17 13.69 34.11
C GLY A 12 31.46 14.41 32.98
N MET A 13 32.22 14.79 31.95
CA MET A 13 31.69 15.18 30.65
C MET A 13 31.07 13.92 30.06
N GLU A 14 29.78 13.75 30.34
CA GLU A 14 28.94 12.79 29.66
C GLU A 14 28.99 13.11 28.17
N GLN A 15 29.45 12.13 27.41
CA GLN A 15 29.50 12.19 25.96
C GLN A 15 28.07 12.40 25.48
N VAL A 16 27.75 13.60 24.97
CA VAL A 16 26.50 13.87 24.24
C VAL A 16 26.59 13.15 22.89
N GLY A 17 26.51 11.82 22.94
CA GLY A 17 26.09 11.00 21.82
C GLY A 17 24.60 11.23 21.60
N SER A 18 24.17 11.27 20.35
CA SER A 18 22.77 11.54 19.99
C SER A 18 21.83 10.62 20.78
N ASP A 19 20.92 11.20 21.58
CA ASP A 19 19.83 10.50 22.31
C ASP A 19 18.80 9.83 21.37
N ARG A 20 19.07 9.83 20.06
CA ARG A 20 18.20 9.29 19.03
C ARG A 20 18.71 7.93 18.58
N ASP A 21 17.78 6.99 18.47
CA ASP A 21 18.05 5.68 17.91
C ASP A 21 18.57 5.83 16.46
N PRO A 22 19.69 5.19 16.09
CA PRO A 22 20.33 5.41 14.80
C PRO A 22 19.54 4.87 13.60
N VAL A 23 18.57 3.97 13.83
CA VAL A 23 17.77 3.35 12.77
C VAL A 23 16.47 4.12 12.54
N THR A 24 15.77 4.43 13.62
CA THR A 24 14.44 5.06 13.60
C THR A 24 14.50 6.57 13.76
N GLY A 25 15.61 7.11 14.28
CA GLY A 25 15.76 8.52 14.60
C GLY A 25 14.96 8.97 15.83
N LEU A 26 14.26 8.07 16.52
CA LEU A 26 13.40 8.40 17.68
C LEU A 26 14.24 8.59 18.95
N SER A 27 13.93 9.61 19.75
CA SER A 27 14.42 9.71 21.14
C SER A 27 13.51 8.97 22.12
N GLU A 28 13.93 8.85 23.39
CA GLU A 28 13.06 8.30 24.46
C GLU A 28 11.79 9.15 24.67
N GLU A 29 11.91 10.46 24.53
CA GLU A 29 10.78 11.39 24.58
C GLU A 29 9.80 11.15 23.43
N ASP A 30 10.31 10.93 22.20
CA ASP A 30 9.49 10.62 21.04
C ASP A 30 8.72 9.30 21.24
N ARG A 31 9.42 8.26 21.70
CA ARG A 31 8.82 6.95 21.98
C ARG A 31 7.72 7.06 23.04
N THR A 32 7.98 7.80 24.11
CA THR A 32 6.99 8.04 25.17
C THR A 32 5.76 8.78 24.63
N ALA A 33 5.96 9.83 23.84
CA ALA A 33 4.87 10.58 23.24
C ALA A 33 4.00 9.70 22.30
N ILE A 34 4.62 8.79 21.54
CA ILE A 34 3.92 7.80 20.70
C ILE A 34 3.10 6.84 21.57
N ARG A 35 3.69 6.26 22.63
CA ARG A 35 2.99 5.31 23.51
C ARG A 35 1.80 5.96 24.24
N ASP A 36 1.99 7.17 24.76
CA ASP A 36 0.94 7.91 25.49
C ASP A 36 -0.23 8.26 24.58
N SER A 37 0.07 8.79 23.38
CA SER A 37 -0.97 9.13 22.41
C SER A 37 -1.68 7.88 21.87
N TRP A 38 -0.95 6.80 21.58
CA TRP A 38 -1.53 5.53 21.14
C TRP A 38 -2.45 4.92 22.20
N THR A 39 -2.07 5.00 23.48
CA THR A 39 -2.89 4.50 24.59
C THR A 39 -4.27 5.17 24.61
N LEU A 40 -4.37 6.45 24.26
CA LEU A 40 -5.65 7.15 24.15
C LEU A 40 -6.48 6.67 22.96
N VAL A 41 -5.86 6.51 21.79
CA VAL A 41 -6.53 6.04 20.57
C VAL A 41 -7.01 4.59 20.73
N ASN A 42 -6.20 3.73 21.35
CA ASN A 42 -6.46 2.30 21.40
C ASN A 42 -7.54 1.91 22.45
N LYS A 43 -8.02 2.84 23.28
CA LYS A 43 -9.13 2.61 24.23
C LYS A 43 -10.41 2.10 23.56
N ASP A 44 -10.70 2.60 22.37
CA ASP A 44 -11.77 2.11 21.50
C ASP A 44 -11.19 1.64 20.18
N ALA A 45 -10.40 0.56 20.22
CA ALA A 45 -9.73 0.03 19.05
C ALA A 45 -10.71 -0.30 17.90
N GLN A 46 -11.89 -0.81 18.22
CA GLN A 46 -12.88 -1.19 17.20
C GLN A 46 -13.51 0.05 16.56
N GLY A 47 -14.07 0.96 17.36
CA GLY A 47 -14.72 2.16 16.84
C GLY A 47 -13.72 3.05 16.09
N ASN A 48 -12.54 3.28 16.67
CA ASN A 48 -11.50 4.08 16.04
C ASN A 48 -10.91 3.41 14.81
N GLY A 49 -10.74 2.08 14.79
CA GLY A 49 -10.29 1.35 13.62
C GLY A 49 -11.24 1.49 12.43
N VAL A 50 -12.55 1.33 12.67
CA VAL A 50 -13.57 1.48 11.62
C VAL A 50 -13.62 2.93 11.15
N ALA A 51 -13.65 3.89 12.07
CA ALA A 51 -13.64 5.32 11.73
C ALA A 51 -12.41 5.72 10.92
N PHE A 52 -11.24 5.17 11.28
CA PHE A 52 -9.99 5.38 10.56
C PHE A 52 -10.05 4.82 9.13
N MET A 53 -10.49 3.58 8.94
CA MET A 53 -10.59 2.96 7.61
C MET A 53 -11.62 3.68 6.72
N LEU A 54 -12.76 4.09 7.27
CA LEU A 54 -13.75 4.88 6.54
C LEU A 54 -13.15 6.22 6.09
N ARG A 55 -12.42 6.93 6.96
CA ARG A 55 -11.71 8.16 6.59
C ARG A 55 -10.66 7.90 5.51
N PHE A 56 -9.92 6.80 5.62
CA PHE A 56 -8.91 6.43 4.62
C PHE A 56 -9.51 6.25 3.23
N PHE A 57 -10.63 5.51 3.11
CA PHE A 57 -11.33 5.35 1.82
C PHE A 57 -12.05 6.63 1.37
N GLU A 58 -12.57 7.44 2.30
CA GLU A 58 -13.15 8.72 1.93
C GLU A 58 -12.10 9.63 1.28
N GLU A 59 -10.89 9.68 1.83
CA GLU A 59 -9.80 10.53 1.36
C GLU A 59 -9.11 9.99 0.10
N TYR A 60 -8.88 8.67 0.08
CA TYR A 60 -8.23 7.93 -1.00
C TYR A 60 -9.12 6.78 -1.50
N PRO A 61 -10.18 7.07 -2.28
CA PRO A 61 -11.19 6.09 -2.69
C PRO A 61 -10.64 4.96 -3.57
N ASP A 62 -9.56 5.22 -4.33
CA ASP A 62 -8.91 4.19 -5.15
C ASP A 62 -8.37 3.02 -4.30
N ASN A 63 -8.17 3.21 -2.99
CA ASN A 63 -7.74 2.15 -2.08
C ASN A 63 -8.83 1.15 -1.72
N GLN A 64 -10.11 1.53 -1.85
CA GLN A 64 -11.21 0.61 -1.58
C GLN A 64 -11.26 -0.53 -2.62
N GLU A 65 -10.75 -0.29 -3.83
CA GLU A 65 -10.72 -1.25 -4.95
C GLU A 65 -9.91 -2.52 -4.65
N PHE A 66 -8.96 -2.46 -3.71
CA PHE A 66 -8.18 -3.63 -3.28
C PHE A 66 -9.00 -4.62 -2.43
N PHE A 67 -10.19 -4.23 -1.97
CA PHE A 67 -11.02 -5.01 -1.07
C PHE A 67 -12.22 -5.60 -1.80
N THR A 68 -12.02 -6.73 -2.48
CA THR A 68 -13.04 -7.38 -3.33
C THR A 68 -14.38 -7.63 -2.63
N GLU A 69 -14.38 -7.86 -1.31
CA GLU A 69 -15.59 -8.11 -0.52
C GLU A 69 -16.49 -6.88 -0.32
N PHE A 70 -15.93 -5.66 -0.38
CA PHE A 70 -16.66 -4.43 -0.07
C PHE A 70 -16.28 -3.21 -0.92
N ARG A 71 -15.56 -3.41 -2.03
CA ARG A 71 -15.14 -2.32 -2.94
C ARG A 71 -16.30 -1.53 -3.56
N ASP A 72 -17.45 -2.16 -3.73
CA ASP A 72 -18.62 -1.57 -4.39
C ASP A 72 -19.65 -1.00 -3.39
N LEU A 73 -19.37 -1.09 -2.08
CA LEU A 73 -20.27 -0.59 -1.03
C LEU A 73 -20.14 0.92 -0.83
N SER A 74 -21.26 1.57 -0.56
CA SER A 74 -21.29 2.98 -0.17
C SER A 74 -20.70 3.19 1.24
N PRO A 75 -20.29 4.42 1.60
CA PRO A 75 -19.75 4.73 2.94
C PRO A 75 -20.67 4.34 4.11
N ASP A 76 -21.99 4.45 3.92
CA ASP A 76 -22.97 4.08 4.94
C ASP A 76 -23.08 2.56 5.11
N GLU A 77 -23.03 1.80 4.00
CA GLU A 77 -23.04 0.33 4.03
C GLU A 77 -21.71 -0.25 4.54
N LEU A 78 -20.59 0.39 4.20
CA LEU A 78 -19.25 0.04 4.67
C LEU A 78 -19.16 0.05 6.19
N ARG A 79 -19.77 1.03 6.85
CA ARG A 79 -19.74 1.19 8.32
C ARG A 79 -20.25 -0.06 9.05
N GLU A 80 -21.28 -0.68 8.52
CA GLU A 80 -21.92 -1.87 9.10
C GLU A 80 -21.35 -3.19 8.52
N ASN A 81 -20.40 -3.11 7.58
CA ASN A 81 -19.82 -4.28 6.93
C ASN A 81 -18.88 -5.04 7.88
N GLN A 82 -19.16 -6.33 8.11
CA GLN A 82 -18.35 -7.17 8.99
C GLN A 82 -16.92 -7.38 8.49
N GLY A 83 -16.70 -7.48 7.17
CA GLY A 83 -15.37 -7.61 6.57
C GLY A 83 -14.51 -6.37 6.84
N LEU A 84 -15.08 -5.17 6.71
CA LEU A 84 -14.41 -3.92 7.10
C LEU A 84 -14.07 -3.91 8.59
N GLN A 85 -15.01 -4.27 9.45
CA GLN A 85 -14.79 -4.30 10.90
C GLN A 85 -13.65 -5.25 11.28
N GLN A 86 -13.61 -6.44 10.69
CA GLN A 86 -12.52 -7.40 10.89
C GLN A 86 -11.18 -6.87 10.39
N HIS A 87 -11.16 -6.25 9.20
CA HIS A 87 -9.93 -5.67 8.66
C HIS A 87 -9.43 -4.50 9.52
N ALA A 88 -10.33 -3.60 9.93
CA ALA A 88 -10.02 -2.50 10.83
C ALA A 88 -9.37 -2.99 12.13
N MET A 89 -9.89 -4.07 12.73
CA MET A 89 -9.28 -4.68 13.91
C MET A 89 -7.88 -5.23 13.63
N ARG A 90 -7.64 -5.81 12.45
CA ARG A 90 -6.30 -6.30 12.06
C ARG A 90 -5.32 -5.13 11.90
N VAL A 91 -5.75 -4.01 11.33
CA VAL A 91 -4.95 -2.79 11.21
C VAL A 91 -4.59 -2.22 12.58
N MET A 92 -5.56 -2.10 13.49
CA MET A 92 -5.32 -1.59 14.84
C MET A 92 -4.37 -2.49 15.66
N ARG A 93 -4.46 -3.81 15.46
CA ARG A 93 -3.50 -4.76 16.05
C ARG A 93 -2.10 -4.60 15.47
N ALA A 94 -1.98 -4.46 14.14
CA ALA A 94 -0.68 -4.24 13.51
C ALA A 94 -0.03 -2.93 13.96
N LEU A 95 -0.81 -1.84 14.06
CA LEU A 95 -0.35 -0.57 14.61
C LEU A 95 0.08 -0.70 16.08
N THR A 96 -0.66 -1.46 16.89
CA THR A 96 -0.25 -1.77 18.26
C THR A 96 1.10 -2.49 18.28
N CYS A 97 1.29 -3.53 17.46
CA CYS A 97 2.58 -4.23 17.38
C CYS A 97 3.72 -3.30 16.94
N ILE A 98 3.47 -2.38 16.01
CA ILE A 98 4.45 -1.36 15.60
C ILE A 98 4.82 -0.49 16.80
N VAL A 99 3.82 0.05 17.52
CA VAL A 99 4.02 0.90 18.71
C VAL A 99 4.77 0.15 19.82
N GLU A 100 4.43 -1.11 20.07
CA GLU A 100 5.11 -1.96 21.06
C GLU A 100 6.55 -2.31 20.68
N SER A 101 6.90 -2.21 19.38
CA SER A 101 8.22 -2.56 18.88
C SER A 101 9.15 -1.35 18.71
N ILE A 102 8.71 -0.11 18.95
CA ILE A 102 9.51 1.10 18.69
C ILE A 102 10.79 1.21 19.52
N ASP A 103 10.88 0.43 20.61
CA ASP A 103 12.05 0.33 21.47
C ASP A 103 13.16 -0.57 20.90
N ASP A 104 12.82 -1.46 19.97
CA ASP A 104 13.76 -2.40 19.34
C ASP A 104 13.61 -2.33 17.82
N ALA A 105 14.56 -1.65 17.18
CA ALA A 105 14.58 -1.47 15.73
C ALA A 105 14.57 -2.80 14.95
N HIS A 106 15.21 -3.85 15.46
CA HIS A 106 15.22 -5.16 14.79
C HIS A 106 13.85 -5.82 14.83
N VAL A 107 13.16 -5.75 15.97
CA VAL A 107 11.79 -6.24 16.11
C VAL A 107 10.84 -5.43 15.24
N LEU A 108 10.95 -4.10 15.25
CA LEU A 108 10.16 -3.20 14.41
C LEU A 108 10.32 -3.55 12.92
N ILE A 109 11.54 -3.69 12.42
CA ILE A 109 11.81 -4.07 11.03
C ILE A 109 11.17 -5.42 10.69
N SER A 110 11.27 -6.42 11.59
CA SER A 110 10.66 -7.73 11.38
C SER A 110 9.13 -7.66 11.27
N VAL A 111 8.48 -6.86 12.12
CA VAL A 111 7.02 -6.60 12.05
C VAL A 111 6.64 -5.91 10.75
N LEU A 112 7.41 -4.90 10.34
CA LEU A 112 7.17 -4.17 9.10
C LEU A 112 7.38 -5.04 7.86
N HIS A 113 8.44 -5.84 7.80
CA HIS A 113 8.69 -6.77 6.69
C HIS A 113 7.52 -7.75 6.49
N LYS A 114 7.07 -8.41 7.57
CA LYS A 114 5.91 -9.31 7.51
C LYS A 114 4.65 -8.60 7.01
N THR A 115 4.47 -7.36 7.45
CA THR A 115 3.35 -6.52 7.01
C THR A 115 3.45 -6.23 5.52
N VAL A 116 4.58 -5.71 5.05
CA VAL A 116 4.83 -5.37 3.64
C VAL A 116 4.67 -6.60 2.74
N ASP A 117 5.31 -7.71 3.07
CA ASP A 117 5.28 -8.94 2.27
C ASP A 117 3.84 -9.44 2.06
N SER A 118 3.03 -9.43 3.13
CA SER A 118 1.61 -9.79 3.07
C SER A 118 0.80 -8.86 2.16
N HIS A 119 1.13 -7.58 2.11
CA HIS A 119 0.42 -6.58 1.30
C HIS A 119 0.87 -6.61 -0.17
N LEU A 120 2.14 -6.91 -0.45
CA LEU A 120 2.67 -7.00 -1.81
C LEU A 120 1.94 -8.05 -2.65
N THR A 121 1.60 -9.20 -2.05
CA THR A 121 0.81 -10.27 -2.69
C THR A 121 -0.57 -9.82 -3.18
N ARG A 122 -1.09 -8.71 -2.64
CA ARG A 122 -2.40 -8.13 -2.97
C ARG A 122 -2.30 -6.93 -3.91
N GLY A 123 -1.12 -6.68 -4.49
CA GLY A 123 -0.89 -5.54 -5.39
C GLY A 123 -0.70 -4.19 -4.68
N ILE A 124 -0.63 -4.18 -3.35
CA ILE A 124 -0.40 -2.97 -2.55
C ILE A 124 1.09 -2.62 -2.62
N ARG A 125 1.41 -1.32 -2.71
CA ARG A 125 2.76 -0.77 -2.89
C ARG A 125 2.98 0.40 -1.92
N VAL A 126 4.17 1.00 -1.99
CA VAL A 126 4.59 2.13 -1.13
C VAL A 126 3.51 3.23 -1.06
N ALA A 127 2.93 3.60 -2.20
CA ALA A 127 1.94 4.67 -2.28
C ALA A 127 0.78 4.48 -1.27
N GLN A 128 0.24 3.27 -1.14
CA GLN A 128 -0.86 2.99 -0.22
C GLN A 128 -0.45 3.09 1.24
N PHE A 129 0.77 2.69 1.59
CA PHE A 129 1.30 2.88 2.94
C PHE A 129 1.51 4.37 3.25
N THR A 130 2.04 5.14 2.29
CA THR A 130 2.20 6.59 2.43
C THR A 130 0.86 7.28 2.66
N GLU A 131 -0.16 6.94 1.86
CA GLU A 131 -1.52 7.46 2.01
C GLU A 131 -2.14 7.07 3.36
N LEU A 132 -1.95 5.83 3.81
CA LEU A 132 -2.41 5.35 5.10
C LEU A 132 -1.81 6.17 6.26
N PHE A 133 -0.49 6.35 6.28
CA PHE A 133 0.19 7.08 7.37
C PHE A 133 -0.12 8.58 7.36
N ASP A 134 -0.37 9.19 6.19
CA ASP A 134 -0.87 10.57 6.09
C ASP A 134 -2.26 10.72 6.77
N VAL A 135 -3.21 9.84 6.43
CA VAL A 135 -4.54 9.87 7.08
C VAL A 135 -4.42 9.56 8.56
N PHE A 136 -3.57 8.62 8.95
CA PHE A 136 -3.39 8.19 10.32
C PHE A 136 -2.88 9.31 11.23
N ALA A 137 -1.87 10.07 10.78
CA ALA A 137 -1.35 11.21 11.53
C ALA A 137 -2.45 12.26 11.81
N ARG A 138 -3.30 12.54 10.81
CA ARG A 138 -4.43 13.47 10.96
C ARG A 138 -5.56 12.88 11.81
N PHE A 139 -5.78 11.58 11.72
CA PHE A 139 -6.75 10.87 12.56
C PHE A 139 -6.39 10.92 14.04
N ILE A 140 -5.13 10.68 14.40
CA ILE A 140 -4.66 10.81 15.78
C ILE A 140 -4.80 12.26 16.26
N ALA A 141 -4.36 13.23 15.43
CA ALA A 141 -4.44 14.64 15.80
C ALA A 141 -5.88 15.10 16.09
N ASP A 142 -6.82 14.73 15.22
CA ASP A 142 -8.23 15.08 15.39
C ASP A 142 -8.86 14.35 16.58
N GLY A 143 -8.51 13.09 16.81
CA GLY A 143 -9.03 12.28 17.92
C GLY A 143 -8.55 12.75 19.30
N LEU A 144 -7.32 13.23 19.41
CA LEU A 144 -6.76 13.72 20.68
C LEU A 144 -7.09 15.20 20.94
N GLY A 145 -7.41 15.97 19.90
CA GLY A 145 -7.76 17.38 20.03
C GLY A 145 -6.67 18.18 20.75
N ASP A 146 -7.04 18.88 21.82
CA ASP A 146 -6.09 19.71 22.59
C ASP A 146 -5.03 18.90 23.37
N GLN A 147 -5.22 17.57 23.52
CA GLN A 147 -4.20 16.69 24.09
C GLN A 147 -3.08 16.34 23.10
N PHE A 148 -3.28 16.60 21.79
CA PHE A 148 -2.26 16.33 20.78
C PHE A 148 -1.21 17.44 20.77
N THR A 149 -0.07 17.18 21.41
CA THR A 149 0.99 18.19 21.58
C THR A 149 1.88 18.29 20.34
N PRO A 150 2.62 19.41 20.16
CA PRO A 150 3.63 19.52 19.10
C PRO A 150 4.72 18.44 19.18
N ALA A 151 5.05 17.98 20.40
CA ALA A 151 5.98 16.88 20.63
C ALA A 151 5.42 15.56 20.07
N MET A 152 4.16 15.23 20.38
CA MET A 152 3.48 14.05 19.80
C MET A 152 3.45 14.13 18.27
N ALA A 153 3.15 15.30 17.70
CA ALA A 153 3.17 15.49 16.26
C ALA A 153 4.54 15.21 15.64
N THR A 154 5.61 15.69 16.27
CA THR A 154 7.00 15.49 15.80
C THR A 154 7.43 14.03 15.93
N ALA A 155 7.05 13.38 17.03
CA ALA A 155 7.33 11.97 17.27
C ALA A 155 6.67 11.07 16.22
N TRP A 156 5.36 11.26 15.98
CA TRP A 156 4.64 10.50 14.94
C TRP A 156 5.16 10.76 13.53
N GLN A 157 5.63 11.98 13.22
CA GLN A 157 6.29 12.27 11.94
C GLN A 157 7.59 11.50 11.77
N THR A 158 8.42 11.50 12.82
CA THR A 158 9.71 10.80 12.82
C THR A 158 9.49 9.29 12.66
N ALA A 159 8.53 8.73 13.40
CA ALA A 159 8.16 7.33 13.29
C ALA A 159 7.61 6.99 11.90
N ALA A 160 6.69 7.79 11.35
CA ALA A 160 6.14 7.57 10.01
C ALA A 160 7.23 7.60 8.93
N ALA A 161 8.18 8.54 9.01
CA ALA A 161 9.29 8.62 8.08
C ALA A 161 10.20 7.39 8.15
N ALA A 162 10.53 6.94 9.37
CA ALA A 162 11.32 5.72 9.57
C ALA A 162 10.60 4.48 9.04
N ILE A 163 9.30 4.32 9.35
CA ILE A 163 8.49 3.21 8.86
C ILE A 163 8.42 3.20 7.33
N LEU A 164 8.13 4.33 6.70
CA LEU A 164 8.03 4.42 5.24
C LEU A 164 9.37 4.13 4.56
N THR A 165 10.49 4.52 5.16
CA THR A 165 11.84 4.17 4.67
C THR A 165 12.04 2.64 4.65
N VAL A 166 11.65 1.94 5.72
CA VAL A 166 11.73 0.47 5.79
C VAL A 166 10.78 -0.18 4.78
N VAL A 167 9.56 0.36 4.64
CA VAL A 167 8.58 -0.13 3.67
C VAL A 167 9.12 -0.01 2.24
N GLU A 168 9.67 1.15 1.88
CA GLU A 168 10.26 1.40 0.57
C GLU A 168 11.40 0.44 0.24
N ALA A 169 12.34 0.30 1.19
CA ALA A 169 13.46 -0.63 1.04
C ALA A 169 12.94 -2.07 0.80
N ARG A 170 11.98 -2.51 1.61
CA ARG A 170 11.43 -3.87 1.51
C ARG A 170 10.65 -4.10 0.22
N VAL A 171 9.83 -3.13 -0.21
CA VAL A 171 9.12 -3.21 -1.49
C VAL A 171 10.12 -3.32 -2.64
N GLN A 172 11.18 -2.51 -2.63
CA GLN A 172 12.20 -2.55 -3.68
C GLN A 172 12.95 -3.89 -3.71
N GLU A 173 13.34 -4.44 -2.57
CA GLU A 173 13.97 -5.77 -2.47
C GLU A 173 13.09 -6.87 -3.10
N GLN A 174 11.79 -6.87 -2.80
CA GLN A 174 10.87 -7.87 -3.31
C GLN A 174 10.59 -7.71 -4.82
N LEU A 175 10.54 -6.49 -5.32
CA LEU A 175 10.41 -6.23 -6.76
C LEU A 175 11.65 -6.68 -7.52
N ILE A 176 12.85 -6.47 -6.96
CA ILE A 176 14.11 -6.95 -7.55
C ILE A 176 14.14 -8.48 -7.54
N ALA A 177 13.85 -9.12 -6.41
CA ALA A 177 13.87 -10.58 -6.27
C ALA A 177 12.92 -11.26 -7.28
N THR A 178 11.69 -10.77 -7.39
CA THR A 178 10.69 -11.30 -8.33
C THR A 178 11.10 -11.08 -9.80
N SER A 179 11.72 -9.94 -10.12
CA SER A 179 12.25 -9.68 -11.48
C SER A 179 13.44 -10.58 -11.84
N SER A 180 14.31 -10.88 -10.87
CA SER A 180 15.45 -11.78 -11.06
C SER A 180 14.99 -13.22 -11.26
N GLU A 181 14.03 -13.69 -10.47
CA GLU A 181 13.45 -15.03 -10.61
C GLU A 181 12.74 -15.19 -11.96
N ALA A 182 11.95 -14.20 -12.38
CA ALA A 182 11.33 -14.17 -13.70
C ALA A 182 12.37 -14.19 -14.82
N SER A 183 13.45 -13.40 -14.72
CA SER A 183 14.56 -13.40 -15.68
C SER A 183 15.29 -14.75 -15.73
N THR A 184 15.50 -15.42 -14.59
CA THR A 184 16.11 -16.77 -14.59
C THR A 184 15.19 -17.84 -15.17
N ALA A 185 13.88 -17.76 -14.90
CA ALA A 185 12.88 -18.63 -15.52
C ALA A 185 12.77 -18.38 -17.03
N ASP A 186 12.87 -17.12 -17.45
CA ASP A 186 12.90 -16.73 -18.85
C ASP A 186 14.19 -17.16 -19.53
N ILE A 187 15.38 -17.09 -18.92
CA ILE A 187 16.63 -17.62 -19.50
C ILE A 187 16.54 -19.14 -19.71
N LEU A 188 15.90 -19.86 -18.79
CA LEU A 188 15.64 -21.31 -18.94
C LEU A 188 14.60 -21.61 -20.04
N THR A 189 13.71 -20.66 -20.34
CA THR A 189 12.61 -20.83 -21.31
C THR A 189 12.92 -20.21 -22.69
N THR A 190 13.82 -19.23 -22.76
CA THR A 190 14.17 -18.45 -23.96
C THR A 190 15.61 -18.71 -24.40
N SER A 191 15.84 -19.92 -24.91
CA SER A 191 16.84 -20.11 -25.96
C SER A 191 16.41 -19.49 -27.31
N SER A 192 15.32 -18.70 -27.36
CA SER A 192 14.94 -17.96 -28.57
C SER A 192 14.10 -16.71 -28.27
N ARG A 193 14.78 -15.56 -28.12
CA ARG A 193 14.51 -14.26 -28.78
C ARG A 193 14.91 -13.07 -27.90
N ARG A 194 15.82 -12.26 -28.44
CA ARG A 194 16.23 -10.94 -27.91
C ARG A 194 15.11 -9.92 -28.10
N HIS A 195 14.82 -9.08 -27.10
CA HIS A 195 14.91 -7.62 -27.27
C HIS A 195 14.83 -6.79 -25.97
N ARG A 196 15.86 -5.94 -25.81
CA ARG A 196 15.98 -4.59 -25.19
C ARG A 196 14.88 -4.11 -24.23
N ASP A 197 15.28 -3.87 -22.98
CA ASP A 197 14.53 -3.06 -22.02
C ASP A 197 15.08 -1.63 -21.89
N ALA A 198 14.14 -0.69 -21.80
CA ALA A 198 14.36 0.71 -21.46
C ALA A 198 14.26 0.88 -19.95
N HIS A 199 15.30 1.48 -19.37
CA HIS A 199 15.41 1.79 -17.96
C HIS A 199 14.47 2.96 -17.60
N VAL A 200 13.60 2.77 -16.60
CA VAL A 200 12.79 3.86 -16.01
C VAL A 200 13.42 4.24 -14.68
N ASP A 201 13.92 5.47 -14.60
CA ASP A 201 14.48 6.10 -13.41
C ASP A 201 13.33 6.52 -12.44
N LEU A 202 13.41 6.07 -11.19
CA LEU A 202 12.45 6.33 -10.12
C LEU A 202 13.16 6.93 -8.90
N SER A 203 13.87 8.05 -9.09
CA SER A 203 14.15 8.94 -7.97
C SER A 203 12.97 9.89 -7.76
N MET A 204 12.04 9.57 -6.86
CA MET A 204 11.07 10.55 -6.35
C MET A 204 11.55 11.04 -4.99
N ASN A 205 12.05 12.28 -4.98
CA ASN A 205 12.42 13.02 -3.77
C ASN A 205 11.18 13.28 -2.90
N PHE A 206 11.19 12.79 -1.67
CA PHE A 206 10.18 13.10 -0.64
C PHE A 206 10.31 14.56 -0.21
N SER A 207 9.29 15.37 -0.50
CA SER A 207 9.20 16.75 0.00
C SER A 207 8.53 16.76 1.38
N SER A 208 9.34 16.78 2.43
CA SER A 208 9.01 16.84 3.87
C SER A 208 8.30 18.12 4.34
N ASN A 209 7.38 18.71 3.57
CA ASN A 209 6.92 20.09 3.80
C ASN A 209 5.42 20.27 4.07
N TRP A 210 4.67 19.19 4.28
CA TRP A 210 3.21 19.30 4.44
C TRP A 210 2.73 19.42 5.91
N VAL A 211 3.55 19.02 6.90
CA VAL A 211 3.15 19.08 8.32
C VAL A 211 3.50 20.41 9.02
N ILE A 212 4.55 21.12 8.58
CA ILE A 212 4.76 22.53 8.98
C ILE A 212 3.54 23.39 8.60
N ALA A 213 2.84 23.04 7.51
CA ALA A 213 1.61 23.72 7.11
C ALA A 213 0.42 23.47 8.06
N LEU A 214 0.43 22.39 8.86
CA LEU A 214 -0.59 22.09 9.88
C LEU A 214 -0.32 22.81 11.20
N VAL A 215 0.96 22.97 11.59
CA VAL A 215 1.35 23.70 12.81
C VAL A 215 1.35 25.22 12.59
N SER A 216 1.66 25.70 11.36
CA SER A 216 1.69 27.14 11.04
C SER A 216 0.33 27.72 10.64
N LYS A 217 -0.63 26.91 10.18
CA LYS A 217 -1.98 27.40 9.89
C LYS A 217 -2.81 27.26 11.17
N GLY A 218 -2.90 28.34 11.93
CA GLY A 218 -3.86 28.45 13.03
C GLY A 218 -5.20 27.84 12.63
N ARG A 219 -5.71 26.97 13.51
CA ARG A 219 -6.95 26.19 13.35
C ARG A 219 -7.99 26.98 12.55
N PRO A 220 -8.37 26.56 11.33
CA PRO A 220 -9.51 27.17 10.68
C PRO A 220 -10.74 26.87 11.54
N GLY A 221 -11.47 27.90 11.97
CA GLY A 221 -12.81 27.70 12.54
C GLY A 221 -13.70 26.92 11.57
N VAL A 222 -14.86 26.45 12.03
CA VAL A 222 -15.79 25.58 11.28
C VAL A 222 -16.06 26.06 9.83
N GLU A 223 -16.07 27.37 9.59
CA GLU A 223 -16.21 27.98 8.27
C GLU A 223 -14.98 27.82 7.35
N GLY A 224 -13.77 27.78 7.92
CA GLY A 224 -12.52 27.46 7.22
C GLY A 224 -12.42 25.99 6.83
N LEU A 225 -12.91 25.05 7.65
CA LEU A 225 -13.10 23.65 7.24
C LEU A 225 -14.10 23.53 6.09
N ARG A 226 -15.21 24.29 6.14
CA ARG A 226 -16.21 24.29 5.07
C ARG A 226 -15.61 24.74 3.73
N LYS A 227 -14.82 25.82 3.72
CA LYS A 227 -14.19 26.34 2.50
C LYS A 227 -13.11 25.41 1.95
N THR A 228 -12.27 24.84 2.81
CA THR A 228 -11.24 23.86 2.40
C THR A 228 -11.85 22.57 1.85
N ASN A 229 -12.92 22.07 2.48
CA ASN A 229 -13.71 20.94 1.96
C ASN A 229 -14.34 21.27 0.59
N THR A 230 -14.79 22.51 0.38
CA THR A 230 -15.36 22.93 -0.91
C THR A 230 -14.30 22.99 -2.01
N VAL A 231 -13.13 23.58 -1.72
CA VAL A 231 -12.00 23.64 -2.67
C VAL A 231 -11.46 22.25 -2.98
N ASN A 232 -11.37 21.36 -1.99
CA ASN A 232 -10.96 19.97 -2.20
C ASN A 232 -12.01 19.21 -3.02
N LYS A 233 -13.31 19.46 -2.82
CA LYS A 233 -14.41 18.91 -3.64
C LYS A 233 -14.35 19.37 -5.09
N GLU A 234 -13.97 20.62 -5.36
CA GLU A 234 -13.79 21.12 -6.73
C GLU A 234 -12.55 20.54 -7.42
N LYS A 235 -11.42 20.45 -6.70
CA LYS A 235 -10.22 19.77 -7.20
C LYS A 235 -10.52 18.30 -7.53
N ARG A 236 -11.32 17.62 -6.69
CA ARG A 236 -11.82 16.25 -6.91
C ARG A 236 -12.66 16.15 -8.18
N LYS A 237 -13.68 16.99 -8.34
CA LYS A 237 -14.51 17.03 -9.57
C LYS A 237 -13.68 17.26 -10.83
N LYS A 238 -12.66 18.12 -10.75
CA LYS A 238 -11.76 18.41 -11.88
C LYS A 238 -10.86 17.21 -12.21
N LYS A 239 -10.31 16.53 -11.20
CA LYS A 239 -9.48 15.32 -11.37
C LYS A 239 -10.31 14.16 -11.95
N GLU A 240 -11.53 13.96 -11.47
CA GLU A 240 -12.43 12.92 -11.99
C GLU A 240 -12.87 13.19 -13.44
N LYS A 241 -13.19 14.46 -13.77
CA LYS A 241 -13.51 14.86 -15.14
C LYS A 241 -12.33 14.62 -16.09
N LEU A 242 -11.10 14.93 -15.65
CA LEU A 242 -9.89 14.64 -16.41
C LEU A 242 -9.71 13.12 -16.62
N ARG A 243 -10.00 12.31 -15.61
CA ARG A 243 -9.92 10.84 -15.69
C ARG A 243 -10.91 10.27 -16.69
N LYS A 244 -12.17 10.74 -16.66
CA LYS A 244 -13.23 10.36 -17.61
C LYS A 244 -12.85 10.75 -19.05
N ASN A 245 -12.30 11.95 -19.25
CA ASN A 245 -11.83 12.38 -20.56
C ASN A 245 -10.68 11.51 -21.08
N LYS A 246 -9.67 11.21 -20.25
CA LYS A 246 -8.55 10.32 -20.64
C LYS A 246 -9.02 8.91 -20.97
N LYS A 247 -10.01 8.38 -20.24
CA LYS A 247 -10.61 7.07 -20.52
C LYS A 247 -11.32 7.06 -21.87
N ALA A 248 -12.15 8.07 -22.15
CA ALA A 248 -12.84 8.20 -23.44
C ALA A 248 -11.86 8.35 -24.62
N GLU A 249 -10.75 9.07 -24.43
CA GLU A 249 -9.70 9.26 -25.45
C GLU A 249 -8.87 7.98 -25.69
N LEU A 250 -8.72 7.13 -24.67
CA LEU A 250 -8.12 5.80 -24.85
C LEU A 250 -9.08 4.86 -25.59
N GLU A 251 -10.37 4.89 -25.25
CA GLU A 251 -11.39 4.08 -25.90
C GLU A 251 -11.58 4.48 -27.38
N SER A 252 -11.49 5.77 -27.71
CA SER A 252 -11.53 6.23 -29.11
C SER A 252 -10.31 5.77 -29.90
N ARG A 253 -9.10 5.87 -29.33
CA ARG A 253 -7.88 5.36 -29.95
C ARG A 253 -7.93 3.86 -30.20
N ASN A 254 -8.36 3.08 -29.20
CA ASN A 254 -8.52 1.63 -29.34
C ASN A 254 -9.60 1.25 -30.37
N ARG A 255 -10.61 2.11 -30.59
CA ARG A 255 -11.63 1.91 -31.63
C ARG A 255 -11.07 2.17 -33.02
N GLU A 256 -10.31 3.24 -33.20
CA GLU A 256 -9.63 3.55 -34.47
C GLU A 256 -8.60 2.48 -34.84
N GLU A 257 -7.85 1.99 -33.86
CA GLU A 257 -6.88 0.91 -34.08
C GLU A 257 -7.57 -0.39 -34.51
N ARG A 258 -8.71 -0.74 -33.91
CA ARG A 258 -9.53 -1.89 -34.31
C ARG A 258 -10.09 -1.80 -35.72
N LEU A 259 -10.40 -0.59 -36.19
CA LEU A 259 -10.85 -0.36 -37.56
C LEU A 259 -9.69 -0.48 -38.56
N ARG A 260 -8.50 0.01 -38.20
CA ARG A 260 -7.30 -0.12 -39.05
C ARG A 260 -6.81 -1.56 -39.18
N THR A 261 -6.93 -2.39 -38.13
CA THR A 261 -6.56 -3.81 -38.23
C THR A 261 -7.54 -4.62 -39.09
N PHE A 262 -8.81 -4.19 -39.18
CA PHE A 262 -9.82 -4.84 -40.02
C PHE A 262 -9.61 -4.59 -41.52
N ASP A 263 -9.02 -3.45 -41.89
CA ASP A 263 -8.69 -3.13 -43.30
C ASP A 263 -7.50 -3.94 -43.85
N ILE A 264 -6.63 -4.49 -43.00
CA ILE A 264 -5.45 -5.26 -43.43
C ILE A 264 -5.85 -6.68 -43.88
N ASP A 265 -6.84 -7.31 -43.25
CA ASP A 265 -7.32 -8.67 -43.58
C ASP A 265 -8.19 -8.75 -44.85
N SER A 266 -8.69 -7.62 -45.36
CA SER A 266 -9.47 -7.58 -46.61
C SER A 266 -8.58 -7.72 -47.86
N SER A 267 -7.27 -7.44 -47.75
CA SER A 267 -6.35 -7.36 -48.90
C SER A 267 -5.59 -8.65 -49.24
N THR A 268 -5.70 -9.71 -48.43
CA THR A 268 -5.10 -11.02 -48.70
C THR A 268 -6.14 -12.13 -48.74
N CYS A 269 -7.06 -12.05 -49.70
CA CYS A 269 -7.94 -13.16 -50.06
C CYS A 269 -7.46 -13.74 -51.40
N GLU A 270 -6.34 -14.47 -51.37
CA GLU A 270 -5.89 -15.27 -52.50
C GLU A 270 -6.56 -16.65 -52.42
N LEU A 271 -7.26 -16.99 -53.49
CA LEU A 271 -8.16 -18.14 -53.64
C LEU A 271 -7.43 -19.47 -53.42
N ALA A 272 -7.73 -20.16 -52.32
CA ALA A 272 -7.44 -21.59 -52.18
C ALA A 272 -8.64 -22.42 -52.67
N PRO A 273 -8.44 -23.44 -53.53
CA PRO A 273 -9.53 -24.26 -54.06
C PRO A 273 -10.06 -25.25 -53.01
N LEU A 274 -11.39 -25.33 -52.90
CA LEU A 274 -12.13 -26.26 -52.05
C LEU A 274 -11.95 -27.72 -52.50
N PRO A 275 -11.82 -28.69 -51.58
CA PRO A 275 -12.06 -30.10 -51.90
C PRO A 275 -13.55 -30.46 -51.72
N PRO A 276 -14.05 -31.51 -52.42
CA PRO A 276 -15.48 -31.77 -52.51
C PRO A 276 -16.03 -32.54 -51.31
N SER A 277 -17.22 -32.09 -50.91
CA SER A 277 -18.35 -32.80 -50.29
C SER A 277 -18.11 -34.14 -49.56
N GLY A 278 -18.50 -34.15 -48.28
CA GLY A 278 -19.24 -35.30 -47.73
C GLY A 278 -18.92 -35.67 -46.29
N LYS A 279 -19.70 -35.15 -45.33
CA LYS A 279 -20.61 -35.93 -44.46
C LYS A 279 -21.11 -35.05 -43.32
N ARG A 280 -22.41 -35.18 -43.08
CA ARG A 280 -23.19 -34.55 -41.99
C ARG A 280 -23.10 -35.46 -40.76
N CYS A 281 -22.75 -34.91 -39.60
CA CYS A 281 -23.06 -35.51 -38.29
C CYS A 281 -23.54 -34.43 -37.32
N THR A 282 -24.55 -34.80 -36.55
CA THR A 282 -25.35 -34.00 -35.64
C THR A 282 -25.00 -34.29 -34.19
N HIS A 283 -25.27 -33.32 -33.30
CA HIS A 283 -25.36 -33.39 -31.83
C HIS A 283 -24.07 -33.60 -31.02
N GLY A 284 -23.98 -32.85 -29.91
CA GLY A 284 -23.24 -33.26 -28.72
C GLY A 284 -22.42 -32.14 -28.08
N HIS A 285 -22.87 -31.68 -26.91
CA HIS A 285 -22.08 -30.89 -25.97
C HIS A 285 -20.69 -31.50 -25.74
N SER A 286 -19.65 -30.68 -25.67
CA SER A 286 -18.39 -31.07 -25.02
C SER A 286 -17.71 -29.83 -24.42
N PHE A 287 -17.64 -29.83 -23.10
CA PHE A 287 -16.75 -28.98 -22.31
C PHE A 287 -15.30 -29.39 -22.59
N SER A 288 -14.43 -28.42 -22.90
CA SER A 288 -12.99 -28.66 -22.93
C SER A 288 -12.42 -28.59 -21.50
N ALA A 289 -12.13 -29.74 -20.92
CA ALA A 289 -11.24 -29.88 -19.77
C ALA A 289 -9.80 -29.54 -20.18
N ILE A 290 -9.09 -28.79 -19.34
CA ILE A 290 -7.65 -28.57 -19.48
C ILE A 290 -6.94 -29.68 -18.71
N ASP A 291 -6.32 -30.63 -19.43
CA ASP A 291 -5.43 -31.62 -18.84
C ASP A 291 -4.06 -30.98 -18.55
N VAL A 292 -3.71 -30.83 -17.28
CA VAL A 292 -2.35 -30.50 -16.85
C VAL A 292 -1.63 -31.80 -16.51
N ARG A 293 -0.70 -32.24 -17.37
CA ARG A 293 0.25 -33.31 -17.06
C ARG A 293 1.46 -32.73 -16.33
N LEU A 294 1.66 -33.14 -15.08
CA LEU A 294 2.94 -33.02 -14.40
C LEU A 294 3.62 -34.39 -14.40
N THR A 295 4.81 -34.47 -14.99
CA THR A 295 5.69 -35.65 -14.89
C THR A 295 6.63 -35.46 -13.70
N SER A 296 6.55 -36.36 -12.73
CA SER A 296 7.54 -36.58 -11.67
C SER A 296 8.08 -38.01 -11.83
N GLU A 297 9.37 -38.20 -11.60
CA GLU A 297 10.14 -39.41 -11.98
C GLU A 297 9.81 -40.69 -11.21
N GLU A 298 8.88 -40.70 -10.25
CA GLU A 298 8.49 -41.95 -9.57
C GLU A 298 6.97 -42.05 -9.36
N GLY A 299 6.30 -42.85 -10.21
CA GLY A 299 5.04 -43.54 -9.90
C GLY A 299 3.74 -42.72 -9.89
N ILE A 300 2.75 -43.16 -10.68
CA ILE A 300 1.40 -42.57 -10.75
C ILE A 300 0.58 -42.98 -9.51
N GLN A 301 0.16 -42.02 -8.68
CA GLN A 301 -1.03 -42.15 -7.82
C GLN A 301 -2.05 -41.08 -8.20
N LEU A 302 -3.26 -41.51 -8.61
CA LEU A 302 -4.40 -40.64 -8.84
C LEU A 302 -4.92 -40.12 -7.49
N LEU A 303 -4.77 -38.83 -7.22
CA LEU A 303 -5.48 -38.12 -6.17
C LEU A 303 -6.53 -37.21 -6.83
N HIS A 304 -7.80 -37.51 -6.58
CA HIS A 304 -8.94 -36.66 -6.91
C HIS A 304 -9.00 -35.53 -5.87
N VAL A 305 -8.86 -34.28 -6.27
CA VAL A 305 -9.07 -33.11 -5.40
C VAL A 305 -10.16 -32.26 -6.03
N ASP A 306 -11.36 -32.30 -5.44
CA ASP A 306 -12.46 -31.44 -5.80
C ASP A 306 -12.23 -30.05 -5.18
N VAL A 307 -11.91 -29.05 -6.01
CA VAL A 307 -11.83 -27.65 -5.57
C VAL A 307 -13.17 -26.96 -5.83
N TYR A 308 -13.92 -26.68 -4.76
CA TYR A 308 -15.06 -25.76 -4.78
C TYR A 308 -14.55 -24.33 -4.67
N VAL A 309 -14.89 -23.49 -5.64
CA VAL A 309 -14.73 -22.03 -5.56
C VAL A 309 -15.99 -21.48 -4.88
N LEU A 310 -15.83 -20.85 -3.71
CA LEU A 310 -16.76 -19.89 -3.11
C LEU A 310 -16.11 -18.50 -3.15
#